data_AF-A0A3C1KZU2-F1
#
_entry.id   AF-A0A3C1KZU2-F1
#
_cell.length_a   1.000
_cell.length_b   1.000
_cell.length_c   1.000
_cell.angle_alpha   90.00
_cell.angle_beta   90.00
_cell.angle_gamma   90.00
#
_symmetry.space_group_name_H-M   'P 1'
#
loop_
_entity.id
_entity.type
_entity.pdbx_description
1 polymer ?
#
loop_
_entity_poly.entity_id
_entity_poly.type
_entity_poly.pdbx_seq_one_letter_code
_entity_poly.pdbx_strand_id
1 'polypeptide(L)'
;MIIRVETSTREGHRDSRGQVLLHQAQTLGVPVGQGALESIEVRDVVFLQGSKLNADIASAWVPTLIQDTVVQNASYGPAIAGPIELQGARVVEVTPLPGVTDSVAETLLAAASELGFSELGQAATGRQYLLCGAISESHLSRL
;
A
#
# COMPACT_ATOMS: atom_id res chain seq x y z
N MET A 1 -16.17 -0.72 -11.61
CA MET A 1 -15.04 0.19 -11.33
C MET A 1 -14.23 -0.40 -10.19
N ILE A 2 -12.91 -0.21 -10.20
CA ILE A 2 -12.04 -0.61 -9.08
C ILE A 2 -11.58 0.67 -8.39
N ILE A 3 -11.78 0.75 -7.08
CA ILE A 3 -11.23 1.80 -6.22
C ILE A 3 -9.96 1.26 -5.59
N ARG A 4 -8.91 2.06 -5.63
CA ARG A 4 -7.66 1.83 -4.92
C ARG A 4 -7.65 2.69 -3.67
N VAL A 5 -7.40 2.07 -2.53
CA VAL A 5 -7.16 2.73 -1.25
C VAL A 5 -5.72 2.47 -0.86
N GLU A 6 -4.99 3.52 -0.51
CA GLU A 6 -3.64 3.40 0.05
C GLU A 6 -3.67 3.92 1.47
N THR A 7 -3.01 3.22 2.38
CA THR A 7 -2.74 3.72 3.71
C THR A 7 -1.24 3.85 3.92
N SER A 8 -0.81 5.03 4.36
CA SER A 8 0.58 5.33 4.71
C SER A 8 0.69 5.79 6.15
N THR A 9 1.89 5.72 6.71
CA THR A 9 2.16 6.29 8.03
C THR A 9 1.99 7.80 7.96
N ARG A 10 1.26 8.38 8.93
CA ARG A 10 1.01 9.82 9.01
C ARG A 10 2.31 10.58 9.28
N GLU A 11 2.41 11.79 8.72
CA GLU A 11 3.51 12.71 9.01
C GLU A 11 3.66 12.94 10.53
N GLY A 12 4.91 12.98 11.01
CA GLY A 12 5.21 13.05 12.45
C GLY A 12 5.21 11.69 13.16
N HIS A 13 4.69 10.62 12.52
CA HIS A 13 4.86 9.25 12.98
C HIS A 13 6.01 8.56 12.25
N ARG A 14 6.62 7.60 12.95
CA ARG A 14 7.74 6.82 12.42
C ARG A 14 7.21 5.60 11.67
N ASP A 15 7.53 5.47 10.38
CA ASP A 15 7.32 4.22 9.64
C ASP A 15 8.35 3.17 10.07
N SER A 16 7.96 2.35 11.07
CA SER A 16 8.81 1.29 11.60
C SER A 16 9.10 0.21 10.56
N ARG A 17 8.16 -0.09 9.66
CA ARG A 17 8.33 -1.11 8.60
C ARG A 17 9.37 -0.64 7.59
N GLY A 18 9.27 0.61 7.19
CA GLY A 18 10.26 1.27 6.34
C GLY A 18 11.67 1.25 6.94
N GLN A 19 11.80 1.55 8.23
CA GLN A 19 13.10 1.52 8.92
C GLN A 19 13.71 0.12 9.00
N VAL A 20 12.89 -0.90 9.28
CA VAL A 20 13.36 -2.30 9.29
C VAL A 20 13.88 -2.69 7.91
N LEU A 21 13.14 -2.36 6.85
CA LEU A 21 13.56 -2.68 5.48
C LEU A 21 14.83 -1.92 5.07
N LEU A 22 14.97 -0.65 5.46
CA LEU A 22 16.17 0.13 5.18
C LEU A 22 17.39 -0.49 5.87
N HIS A 23 17.24 -0.95 7.12
CA HIS A 23 18.30 -1.65 7.84
C HIS A 23 18.64 -3.02 7.22
N GLN A 24 17.63 -3.76 6.75
CA GLN A 24 17.82 -5.00 6.02
C GLN A 24 18.55 -4.78 4.69
N ALA A 25 18.18 -3.74 3.93
CA ALA A 25 18.87 -3.36 2.71
C ALA A 25 20.35 -3.08 2.96
N GLN A 26 20.67 -2.31 4.02
CA GLN A 26 22.04 -2.06 4.44
C GLN A 26 22.80 -3.36 4.76
N THR A 27 22.16 -4.29 5.47
CA THR A 27 22.74 -5.61 5.81
C THR A 27 23.01 -6.46 4.56
N LEU A 28 22.20 -6.33 3.52
CA LEU A 28 22.39 -6.99 2.22
C LEU A 28 23.47 -6.32 1.34
N GLY A 29 24.09 -5.25 1.83
CA GLY A 29 25.13 -4.49 1.14
C GLY A 29 24.59 -3.44 0.17
N VAL A 30 23.32 -3.07 0.26
CA VAL A 30 22.77 -1.91 -0.47
C VAL A 30 23.29 -0.62 0.19
N PRO A 31 23.90 0.31 -0.56
CA PRO A 31 24.34 1.59 -0.01
C PRO A 31 23.14 2.40 0.53
N VAL A 32 23.23 2.85 1.78
CA VAL A 32 22.20 3.64 2.46
C VAL A 32 22.80 4.96 2.96
N GLY A 33 22.04 6.05 2.83
CA GLY A 33 22.44 7.40 3.26
C GLY A 33 22.41 8.42 2.12
N GLN A 34 22.99 9.59 2.37
CA GLN A 34 22.96 10.71 1.43
C GLN A 34 23.56 10.33 0.07
N GLY A 35 22.80 10.54 -1.02
CA GLY A 35 23.22 10.19 -2.38
C GLY A 35 23.09 8.70 -2.73
N ALA A 36 22.47 7.91 -1.86
CA ALA A 36 22.14 6.50 -2.07
C ALA A 36 20.67 6.23 -1.69
N LEU A 37 20.32 5.02 -1.23
CA LEU A 37 18.98 4.75 -0.72
C LEU A 37 18.81 5.48 0.62
N GLU A 38 17.89 6.44 0.68
CA GLU A 38 17.73 7.33 1.84
C GLU A 38 16.63 6.85 2.77
N SER A 39 15.51 6.39 2.20
CA SER A 39 14.41 5.84 2.98
C SER A 39 13.61 4.82 2.16
N ILE A 40 12.89 3.96 2.88
CA ILE A 40 11.85 3.10 2.33
C ILE A 40 10.57 3.48 3.05
N GLU A 41 9.53 3.85 2.32
CA GLU A 41 8.18 4.00 2.85
C GLU A 41 7.37 2.76 2.48
N VAL A 42 6.61 2.23 3.44
CA VAL A 42 5.72 1.09 3.22
C VAL A 42 4.27 1.54 3.32
N ARG A 43 3.54 1.32 2.24
CA ARG A 43 2.09 1.55 2.17
C ARG A 43 1.36 0.25 2.02
N ASP A 44 0.21 0.13 2.68
CA ASP A 44 -0.73 -0.95 2.37
C ASP A 44 -1.70 -0.46 1.29
N VAL A 45 -2.01 -1.34 0.36
CA VAL A 45 -2.88 -1.05 -0.78
C VAL A 45 -4.04 -2.01 -0.75
N VAL A 46 -5.25 -1.49 -0.90
CA VAL A 46 -6.46 -2.29 -1.01
C VAL A 46 -7.19 -1.89 -2.28
N PHE A 47 -7.44 -2.89 -3.13
CA PHE A 47 -8.26 -2.77 -4.32
C PHE A 47 -9.66 -3.25 -3.99
N LEU A 48 -10.65 -2.45 -4.33
CA LEU A 48 -12.04 -2.65 -3.97
C LEU A 48 -12.88 -2.62 -5.22
N GLN A 49 -13.74 -3.61 -5.38
CA GLN A 49 -14.66 -3.68 -6.50
C GLN A 49 -16.08 -3.93 -6.02
N GLY A 50 -17.00 -3.18 -6.60
CA GLY A 50 -18.41 -3.22 -6.24
C GLY A 50 -19.27 -2.66 -7.35
N SER A 51 -20.53 -3.11 -7.41
CA SER A 51 -21.48 -2.67 -8.44
C SER A 51 -21.92 -1.21 -8.25
N LYS A 52 -21.96 -0.75 -6.99
CA LYS A 52 -22.31 0.63 -6.61
C LYS A 52 -21.13 1.41 -6.02
N LEU A 53 -19.95 0.80 -5.91
CA LEU A 53 -18.80 1.41 -5.25
C LEU A 53 -18.25 2.59 -6.06
N ASN A 54 -18.05 3.72 -5.40
CA ASN A 54 -17.36 4.89 -5.92
C ASN A 54 -16.44 5.51 -4.84
N ALA A 55 -15.68 6.56 -5.21
CA ALA A 55 -14.75 7.20 -4.29
C ALA A 55 -15.44 7.84 -3.07
N ASP A 56 -16.64 8.41 -3.24
CA ASP A 56 -17.40 9.02 -2.15
C ASP A 56 -17.86 7.95 -1.14
N ILE A 57 -18.39 6.84 -1.64
CA ILE A 57 -18.79 5.70 -0.80
C ILE A 57 -17.56 5.14 -0.10
N ALA A 58 -16.45 4.91 -0.81
CA ALA A 58 -15.20 4.44 -0.22
C ALA A 58 -14.73 5.36 0.92
N SER A 59 -14.77 6.68 0.71
CA SER A 59 -14.35 7.66 1.72
C SER A 59 -15.08 7.54 3.05
N ALA A 60 -16.36 7.13 3.03
CA ALA A 60 -17.20 7.09 4.22
C ALA A 60 -16.78 5.98 5.19
N TRP A 61 -16.21 4.88 4.70
CA TRP A 61 -15.93 3.69 5.51
C TRP A 61 -14.45 3.33 5.61
N VAL A 62 -13.58 3.88 4.75
CA VAL A 62 -12.12 3.73 4.86
C VAL A 62 -11.62 4.00 6.29
N PRO A 63 -12.05 5.06 6.99
CA PRO A 63 -11.64 5.32 8.38
C PRO A 63 -12.11 4.28 9.41
N THR A 64 -13.09 3.45 9.06
CA THR A 64 -13.67 2.44 9.95
C THR A 64 -13.08 1.04 9.70
N LEU A 65 -12.84 0.69 8.44
CA LEU A 65 -12.47 -0.68 8.05
C LEU A 65 -11.02 -0.86 7.61
N ILE A 66 -10.38 0.18 7.08
CA ILE A 66 -9.07 0.04 6.42
C ILE A 66 -8.01 0.84 7.17
N GLN A 67 -8.30 2.10 7.50
CA GLN A 67 -7.32 3.03 8.02
C GLN A 67 -7.28 2.99 9.56
N ASP A 68 -6.08 2.84 10.12
CA ASP A 68 -5.84 3.25 11.50
C ASP A 68 -5.79 4.79 11.57
N THR A 69 -6.88 5.39 12.04
CA THR A 69 -7.03 6.86 12.08
C THR A 69 -6.07 7.56 13.04
N VAL A 70 -5.37 6.84 13.91
CA VAL A 70 -4.39 7.41 14.85
C VAL A 70 -3.06 7.62 14.16
N VAL A 71 -2.55 6.60 13.47
CA VAL A 71 -1.16 6.59 12.95
C VAL A 71 -1.06 6.59 11.43
N GLN A 72 -2.17 6.42 10.70
CA GLN A 72 -2.18 6.37 9.25
C GLN A 72 -2.96 7.54 8.63
N ASN A 73 -2.56 7.87 7.42
CA ASN A 73 -3.37 8.62 6.45
C ASN A 73 -3.87 7.65 5.38
N ALA A 74 -4.99 7.98 4.74
CA ALA A 74 -5.50 7.23 3.61
C ALA A 74 -5.73 8.13 2.39
N SER A 75 -5.37 7.64 1.21
CA SER A 75 -5.79 8.17 -0.09
C SER A 75 -6.66 7.14 -0.79
N TYR A 76 -7.64 7.60 -1.57
CA TYR A 76 -8.50 6.71 -2.34
C TYR A 76 -8.88 7.35 -3.67
N GLY A 77 -8.98 6.53 -4.70
CA GLY A 77 -9.28 6.97 -6.06
C GLY A 77 -9.51 5.80 -7.00
N PRO A 78 -9.82 6.05 -8.29
CA PRO A 78 -9.89 4.98 -9.27
C PRO A 78 -8.53 4.27 -9.37
N ALA A 79 -8.55 2.94 -9.45
CA ALA A 79 -7.33 2.19 -9.74
C ALA A 79 -6.87 2.52 -11.16
N ILE A 80 -5.69 3.12 -11.29
CA ILE A 80 -5.06 3.44 -12.57
C ILE A 80 -4.14 2.27 -12.95
N ALA A 81 -4.27 1.79 -14.18
CA ALA A 81 -3.36 0.78 -14.71
C ALA A 81 -2.04 1.43 -15.16
N GLY A 82 -0.92 0.84 -14.74
CA GLY A 82 0.42 1.24 -15.18
C GLY A 82 1.37 1.53 -14.01
N PRO A 83 2.66 1.76 -14.29
CA PRO A 83 3.64 2.09 -13.28
C PRO A 83 3.26 3.38 -12.55
N ILE A 84 3.29 3.34 -11.22
CA ILE A 84 3.16 4.55 -10.40
C ILE A 84 4.52 5.23 -10.41
N GLU A 85 4.63 6.33 -11.15
CA GLU A 85 5.83 7.17 -11.15
C GLU A 85 5.70 8.24 -10.08
N LEU A 86 6.53 8.14 -9.05
CA LEU A 86 6.71 9.19 -8.05
C LEU A 86 8.09 9.80 -8.26
N GLN A 87 8.13 11.11 -8.50
CA GLN A 87 9.39 11.82 -8.75
C GLN A 87 10.35 11.59 -7.58
N GLY A 88 11.56 11.10 -7.88
CA GLY A 88 12.60 10.85 -6.89
C GLY A 88 12.45 9.54 -6.09
N ALA A 89 11.50 8.68 -6.43
CA ALA A 89 11.34 7.36 -5.81
C ALA A 89 11.17 6.24 -6.84
N ARG A 90 11.73 5.07 -6.54
CA ARG A 90 11.39 3.82 -7.23
C ARG A 90 10.22 3.16 -6.49
N VAL A 91 9.19 2.75 -7.22
CA VAL A 91 8.00 2.13 -6.64
C VAL A 91 7.99 0.64 -6.98
N VAL A 92 7.85 -0.19 -5.96
CA VAL A 92 7.60 -1.64 -6.09
C VAL A 92 6.27 -1.93 -5.45
N GLU A 93 5.31 -2.45 -6.22
CA GLU A 93 4.02 -2.90 -5.72
C GLU A 93 3.94 -4.41 -5.80
N VAL A 94 3.60 -5.05 -4.68
CA VAL A 94 3.52 -6.50 -4.52
C VAL A 94 2.08 -6.86 -4.17
N THR A 95 1.50 -7.75 -4.97
CA THR A 95 0.16 -8.30 -4.78
C THR A 95 0.22 -9.83 -4.83
N PRO A 96 -0.74 -10.54 -4.21
CA PRO A 96 -0.88 -11.97 -4.39
C PRO A 96 -1.00 -12.33 -5.88
N LEU A 97 -0.36 -13.44 -6.28
CA LEU A 97 -0.51 -13.95 -7.64
C LEU A 97 -1.96 -14.40 -7.89
N PRO A 98 -2.43 -14.36 -9.16
CA PRO A 98 -3.77 -14.86 -9.50
C PRO A 98 -3.98 -16.30 -9.01
N GLY A 99 -5.07 -16.54 -8.30
CA GLY A 99 -5.41 -17.84 -7.73
C GLY A 99 -4.81 -18.12 -6.33
N VAL A 100 -4.02 -17.19 -5.78
CA VAL A 100 -3.58 -17.26 -4.38
C VAL A 100 -4.64 -16.65 -3.47
N THR A 101 -4.94 -17.35 -2.37
CA THR A 101 -5.87 -16.87 -1.35
C THR A 101 -5.35 -15.61 -0.67
N ASP A 102 -6.19 -14.58 -0.63
CA ASP A 102 -5.94 -13.34 0.10
C ASP A 102 -6.84 -13.28 1.34
N SER A 103 -6.36 -13.83 2.45
CA SER A 103 -7.13 -13.90 3.70
C SER A 103 -7.43 -12.53 4.30
N VAL A 104 -6.61 -11.51 4.00
CA VAL A 104 -6.86 -10.13 4.46
C VAL A 104 -8.05 -9.55 3.69
N ALA A 105 -8.10 -9.76 2.37
CA ALA A 105 -9.25 -9.37 1.57
C ALA A 105 -10.53 -10.12 1.98
N GLU A 106 -10.47 -11.41 2.27
CA GLU A 106 -11.61 -12.19 2.77
C GLU A 106 -12.14 -11.65 4.09
N THR A 107 -11.23 -11.35 5.04
CA THR A 107 -11.60 -10.77 6.34
C THR A 107 -12.22 -9.39 6.17
N LEU A 108 -11.68 -8.56 5.28
CA LEU A 108 -12.23 -7.24 4.97
C LEU A 108 -13.64 -7.34 4.41
N LEU A 109 -13.90 -8.28 3.49
CA LEU A 109 -15.23 -8.51 2.92
C LEU A 109 -16.24 -8.97 3.99
N ALA A 110 -15.83 -9.87 4.88
CA ALA A 110 -16.68 -10.32 5.98
C ALA A 110 -17.05 -9.16 6.91
N ALA A 111 -16.05 -8.39 7.36
CA ALA A 111 -16.27 -7.21 8.20
C ALA A 111 -17.14 -6.15 7.51
N ALA A 112 -16.94 -5.92 6.21
CA ALA A 112 -17.76 -5.02 5.43
C ALA A 112 -19.23 -5.45 5.40
N SER A 113 -19.49 -6.74 5.20
CA SER A 113 -20.85 -7.30 5.24
C SER A 113 -21.49 -7.15 6.63
N GLU A 114 -20.76 -7.41 7.71
CA GLU A 114 -21.27 -7.28 9.08
C GLU A 114 -21.65 -5.84 9.44
N LEU A 115 -20.91 -4.87 8.90
CA LEU A 115 -21.19 -3.44 9.09
C LEU A 115 -22.23 -2.87 8.10
N GLY A 116 -22.79 -3.70 7.22
CA GLY A 116 -23.84 -3.32 6.28
C GLY A 116 -23.37 -2.70 4.96
N PHE A 117 -22.07 -2.78 4.66
CA PHE A 117 -21.48 -2.27 3.41
C PHE A 117 -21.64 -3.27 2.25
N SER A 118 -22.89 -3.45 1.82
CA SER A 118 -23.28 -4.43 0.79
C SER A 118 -22.79 -4.11 -0.63
N GLU A 119 -22.27 -2.91 -0.85
CA GLU A 119 -21.79 -2.45 -2.15
C GLU A 119 -20.43 -3.05 -2.52
N LEU A 120 -19.65 -3.53 -1.54
CA LEU A 120 -18.35 -4.15 -1.74
C LEU A 120 -18.51 -5.62 -2.10
N GLY A 121 -18.21 -5.98 -3.35
CA GLY A 121 -18.35 -7.34 -3.86
C GLY A 121 -17.05 -8.14 -3.89
N GLN A 122 -15.92 -7.47 -4.08
CA GLN A 122 -14.60 -8.08 -4.10
C GLN A 122 -13.56 -7.12 -3.53
N ALA A 123 -12.52 -7.69 -2.92
CA ALA A 123 -11.35 -6.97 -2.46
C ALA A 123 -10.08 -7.75 -2.84
N ALA A 124 -8.97 -7.04 -2.98
CA ALA A 124 -7.64 -7.61 -3.06
C ALA A 124 -6.67 -6.69 -2.32
N THR A 125 -5.65 -7.25 -1.70
CA THR A 125 -4.64 -6.50 -0.96
C THR A 125 -3.31 -6.51 -1.66
N GLY A 126 -2.48 -5.56 -1.29
CA GLY A 126 -1.12 -5.42 -1.77
C GLY A 126 -0.31 -4.55 -0.84
N ARG A 127 0.97 -4.46 -1.17
CA ARG A 127 1.91 -3.61 -0.46
C ARG A 127 2.72 -2.83 -1.46
N GLN A 128 2.85 -1.54 -1.21
CA GLN A 128 3.67 -0.66 -2.02
C GLN A 128 4.89 -0.23 -1.20
N TYR A 129 6.05 -0.33 -1.82
CA TYR A 129 7.33 0.09 -1.29
C TYR A 129 7.83 1.26 -2.13
N LEU A 130 8.05 2.40 -1.48
CA LEU A 130 8.64 3.57 -2.12
C LEU A 130 10.08 3.66 -1.64
N LEU A 131 11.01 3.43 -2.56
CA LEU A 131 12.44 3.53 -2.31
C LEU A 131 12.89 4.93 -2.73
N CYS A 132 13.13 5.80 -1.75
CA CYS A 132 13.51 7.19 -1.96
C CYS A 132 15.04 7.34 -2.00
N GLY A 133 15.52 8.17 -2.91
CA GLY A 133 16.96 8.35 -3.16
C GLY A 133 17.46 7.54 -4.35
N ALA A 134 18.77 7.36 -4.43
CA ALA A 134 19.43 6.69 -5.55
C ALA A 134 19.63 5.20 -5.26
N ILE A 135 19.04 4.35 -6.09
CA ILE A 135 19.25 2.90 -6.06
C ILE A 135 19.51 2.39 -7.48
N SER A 136 20.56 1.57 -7.64
CA SER A 136 20.86 0.91 -8.92
C SER A 136 19.92 -0.28 -9.15
N GLU A 137 19.69 -0.64 -10.41
CA GLU A 137 18.86 -1.79 -10.75
C GLU A 137 19.37 -3.11 -10.16
N SER A 138 20.70 -3.26 -10.09
CA SER A 138 21.36 -4.41 -9.48
C SER A 138 21.11 -4.52 -7.97
N HIS A 139 20.90 -3.41 -7.27
CA HIS A 139 20.55 -3.42 -5.85
C HIS A 139 19.04 -3.57 -5.67
N LEU A 140 18.23 -2.93 -6.51
CA LEU A 140 16.78 -3.05 -6.47
C LEU A 140 16.31 -4.49 -6.66
N SER A 141 16.88 -5.20 -7.64
CA SER A 141 16.55 -6.61 -7.91
C SER A 141 16.97 -7.60 -6.81
N ARG A 142 17.74 -7.15 -5.81
CA ARG A 142 18.19 -7.97 -4.66
C ARG A 142 17.34 -7.76 -3.41
N LEU A 143 16.45 -6.76 -3.42
CA LEU A 143 15.48 -6.47 -2.37
C LEU A 143 14.18 -7.22 -2.66
#